data_AF-A0A0K1PHQ5-F1
#
_entry.id   AF-A0A0K1PHQ5-F1
#
_cell.length_a   1.000
_cell.length_b   1.000
_cell.length_c   1.000
_cell.angle_alpha   90.00
_cell.angle_beta   90.00
_cell.angle_gamma   90.00
#
_symmetry.space_group_name_H-M   'P 1'
#
loop_
_entity.id
_entity.type
_entity.pdbx_description
1 polymer ?
#
loop_
_entity_poly.entity_id
_entity_poly.type
_entity_poly.pdbx_seq_one_letter_code
_entity_poly.pdbx_strand_id
1 'polypeptide(L)'
;MSKKTFIETQFPIARLSAESYRERKAVSGQTLTGIGKWWGRKPLVLVRASILGMLIPASHDPKRDAEIFLKLMTMDDGGLWLRRKATLPDRELLAAAPAYRQEWKDTDDRESLRDLIWESLPPEERERLNEKRRFSLSRDSFEALSYSDKLKVCLRPEHIRGPDLEAWSEINAHLGTSAGSLEELVAELGRKRFGRLPQVGDSFCGGGVFLSKLQGSAARPTRAI
;
A
#
# COMPACT_ATOMS: atom_id res chain seq x y z
N MET A 1 -17.52 -29.07 -7.16
CA MET A 1 -18.22 -27.86 -6.66
C MET A 1 -17.23 -26.71 -6.65
N SER A 2 -17.60 -25.54 -7.19
CA SER A 2 -16.76 -24.34 -7.10
C SER A 2 -16.58 -23.95 -5.64
N LYS A 3 -15.35 -23.92 -5.12
CA LYS A 3 -15.07 -23.43 -3.76
C LYS A 3 -15.33 -21.91 -3.74
N LYS A 4 -16.24 -21.48 -2.85
CA LYS A 4 -16.50 -20.07 -2.57
C LYS A 4 -15.20 -19.34 -2.25
N THR A 5 -15.15 -18.07 -2.58
CA THR A 5 -14.03 -17.16 -2.33
C THR A 5 -14.37 -16.22 -1.18
N PHE A 6 -13.33 -15.59 -0.64
CA PHE A 6 -13.49 -14.63 0.44
C PHE A 6 -14.55 -13.58 0.10
N ILE A 7 -14.45 -12.92 -1.05
CA ILE A 7 -15.37 -11.83 -1.46
C ILE A 7 -16.84 -12.28 -1.57
N GLU A 8 -17.10 -13.56 -1.84
CA GLU A 8 -18.46 -14.12 -1.93
C GLU A 8 -19.08 -14.41 -0.56
N THR A 9 -18.29 -14.37 0.51
CA THR A 9 -18.73 -14.69 1.88
C THR A 9 -18.54 -13.52 2.84
N GLN A 10 -17.49 -12.73 2.64
CA GLN A 10 -17.04 -11.66 3.53
C GLN A 10 -16.29 -10.59 2.73
N PHE A 11 -16.43 -9.33 3.15
CA PHE A 11 -15.60 -8.25 2.61
C PHE A 11 -15.59 -7.08 3.61
N PRO A 12 -14.43 -6.54 4.01
CA PRO A 12 -14.35 -5.51 5.06
C PRO A 12 -14.74 -4.12 4.53
N ILE A 13 -16.02 -3.94 4.20
CA ILE A 13 -16.58 -2.75 3.53
C ILE A 13 -16.23 -1.46 4.28
N ALA A 14 -16.35 -1.45 5.62
CA ALA A 14 -16.10 -0.25 6.42
C ALA A 14 -14.64 0.22 6.32
N ARG A 15 -13.66 -0.68 6.50
CA ARG A 15 -12.22 -0.34 6.40
C ARG A 15 -11.84 0.04 4.98
N LEU A 16 -12.33 -0.69 3.98
CA LEU A 16 -12.08 -0.40 2.57
C LEU A 16 -12.65 0.95 2.13
N SER A 17 -13.84 1.30 2.64
CA SER A 17 -14.46 2.60 2.39
C SER A 17 -13.62 3.74 2.96
N ALA A 18 -13.13 3.59 4.19
CA ALA A 18 -12.28 4.60 4.84
C ALA A 18 -10.95 4.81 4.09
N GLU A 19 -10.28 3.72 3.69
CA GLU A 19 -9.02 3.78 2.94
C GLU A 19 -9.22 4.34 1.52
N SER A 20 -10.30 3.94 0.84
CA SER A 20 -10.65 4.45 -0.49
C SER A 20 -11.01 5.93 -0.46
N TYR A 21 -11.76 6.38 0.55
CA TYR A 21 -12.09 7.78 0.77
C TYR A 21 -10.82 8.61 0.95
N ARG A 22 -9.89 8.12 1.78
CA ARG A 22 -8.59 8.75 2.01
C ARG A 22 -7.77 8.88 0.74
N GLU A 23 -7.70 7.83 -0.08
CA GLU A 23 -6.99 7.87 -1.36
C GLU A 23 -7.58 8.93 -2.30
N ARG A 24 -8.92 9.05 -2.35
CA ARG A 24 -9.59 10.05 -3.18
C ARG A 24 -9.36 11.48 -2.69
N LYS A 25 -9.37 11.71 -1.38
CA LYS A 25 -9.18 13.04 -0.78
C LYS A 25 -7.73 13.55 -0.80
N ALA A 26 -6.76 12.71 -1.17
CA ALA A 26 -5.34 13.08 -1.12
C ALA A 26 -4.88 14.15 -2.13
N VAL A 27 -5.73 14.58 -3.08
CA VAL A 27 -5.43 15.59 -4.14
C VAL A 27 -4.02 15.41 -4.74
N SER A 28 -3.03 16.21 -4.33
CA SER A 28 -1.63 16.16 -4.79
C SER A 28 -0.87 14.93 -4.31
N GLY A 29 -1.24 14.37 -3.15
CA GLY A 29 -0.65 13.15 -2.60
C GLY A 29 -1.21 11.86 -3.21
N GLN A 30 -2.02 11.95 -4.28
CA GLN A 30 -2.43 10.78 -5.05
C GLN A 30 -1.21 10.23 -5.80
N THR A 31 -1.02 8.92 -5.80
CA THR A 31 0.14 8.27 -6.45
C THR A 31 0.21 8.53 -7.97
N LEU A 32 -0.83 9.12 -8.57
CA LEU A 32 -1.00 9.32 -10.01
C LEU A 32 -1.71 10.64 -10.33
N THR A 33 -1.16 11.75 -9.81
CA THR A 33 -1.59 13.09 -10.18
C THR A 33 -1.31 13.34 -11.67
N GLY A 34 -2.30 13.11 -12.53
CA GLY A 34 -2.21 13.53 -13.94
C GLY A 34 -2.88 12.62 -14.97
N ILE A 35 -3.24 11.38 -14.63
CA ILE A 35 -3.80 10.44 -15.61
C ILE A 35 -5.27 10.13 -15.31
N GLY A 36 -6.15 11.04 -15.75
CA GLY A 36 -7.60 10.85 -15.76
C GLY A 36 -8.39 11.71 -14.77
N LYS A 37 -9.66 11.97 -15.10
CA LYS A 37 -10.58 12.77 -14.26
C LYS A 37 -11.05 11.96 -13.03
N TRP A 38 -11.32 12.64 -11.92
CA TRP A 38 -11.56 12.05 -10.59
C TRP A 38 -12.71 11.02 -10.50
N TRP A 39 -13.66 11.03 -11.44
CA TRP A 39 -14.77 10.06 -11.50
C TRP A 39 -14.41 8.72 -12.16
N GLY A 40 -13.35 8.67 -12.97
CA GLY A 40 -12.93 7.45 -13.68
C GLY A 40 -11.89 6.60 -12.92
N ARG A 41 -11.32 7.12 -11.82
CA ARG A 41 -10.21 6.48 -11.10
C ARG A 41 -10.73 5.49 -10.04
N LYS A 42 -10.30 4.24 -10.18
CA LYS A 42 -10.53 3.18 -9.19
C LYS A 42 -9.51 3.31 -8.06
N PRO A 43 -9.91 3.36 -6.78
CA PRO A 43 -8.98 3.35 -5.66
C PRO A 43 -8.09 2.11 -5.71
N LEU A 44 -6.77 2.28 -5.65
CA LEU A 44 -5.80 1.18 -5.72
C LEU A 44 -6.00 0.19 -4.58
N VAL A 45 -6.35 0.69 -3.40
CA VAL A 45 -6.65 -0.15 -2.24
C VAL A 45 -7.86 -1.06 -2.49
N LEU A 46 -8.90 -0.55 -3.17
CA LEU A 46 -10.09 -1.32 -3.50
C LEU A 46 -9.79 -2.36 -4.57
N VAL A 47 -9.05 -2.00 -5.61
CA VAL A 47 -8.64 -2.94 -6.68
C VAL A 47 -7.84 -4.11 -6.08
N ARG A 48 -6.85 -3.82 -5.23
CA ARG A 48 -6.06 -4.84 -4.53
C ARG A 48 -6.96 -5.76 -3.69
N ALA A 49 -7.88 -5.18 -2.91
CA ALA A 49 -8.83 -5.92 -2.10
C ALA A 49 -9.74 -6.83 -2.94
N SER A 50 -10.23 -6.36 -4.09
CA SER A 50 -11.05 -7.15 -5.00
C SER A 50 -10.28 -8.35 -5.57
N ILE A 51 -9.04 -8.14 -6.04
CA ILE A 51 -8.21 -9.23 -6.59
C ILE A 51 -7.96 -10.29 -5.53
N LEU A 52 -7.49 -9.89 -4.35
CA LEU A 52 -7.24 -10.81 -3.25
C LEU A 52 -8.53 -11.52 -2.80
N GLY A 53 -9.64 -10.79 -2.72
CA GLY A 53 -10.93 -11.33 -2.34
C GLY A 53 -11.46 -12.40 -3.29
N MET A 54 -11.15 -12.30 -4.59
CA MET A 54 -11.50 -13.30 -5.61
C MET A 54 -10.54 -14.50 -5.64
N LEU A 55 -9.33 -14.38 -5.08
CA LEU A 55 -8.32 -15.44 -5.10
C LEU A 55 -8.29 -16.25 -3.80
N ILE A 56 -8.51 -15.60 -2.65
CA ILE A 56 -8.48 -16.24 -1.34
C ILE A 56 -9.69 -17.19 -1.23
N PRO A 57 -9.48 -18.49 -0.94
CA PRO A 57 -10.57 -19.42 -0.71
C PRO A 57 -11.30 -19.07 0.60
N ALA A 58 -12.62 -19.13 0.60
CA ALA A 58 -13.38 -19.09 1.86
C ALA A 58 -13.21 -20.43 2.58
N SER A 59 -12.68 -20.37 3.80
CA SER A 59 -12.45 -21.54 4.64
C SER A 59 -13.68 -21.82 5.53
N HIS A 60 -13.54 -22.80 6.43
CA HIS A 60 -14.54 -23.08 7.45
C HIS A 60 -14.39 -22.19 8.70
N ASP A 61 -13.39 -21.31 8.73
CA ASP A 61 -13.18 -20.30 9.78
C ASP A 61 -13.25 -18.89 9.18
N PRO A 62 -14.46 -18.31 9.08
CA PRO A 62 -14.66 -16.97 8.56
C PRO A 62 -13.89 -15.89 9.32
N LYS A 63 -13.75 -16.04 10.65
CA LYS A 63 -13.04 -15.05 11.48
C LYS A 63 -11.57 -15.03 11.10
N ARG A 64 -10.96 -16.21 10.99
CA ARG A 64 -9.55 -16.31 10.60
C ARG A 64 -9.32 -15.82 9.18
N ASP A 65 -10.22 -16.13 8.24
CA ASP A 65 -10.15 -15.59 6.88
C ASP A 65 -10.13 -14.05 6.88
N ALA A 66 -10.97 -13.42 7.69
CA ALA A 66 -11.04 -11.96 7.80
C ALA A 66 -9.76 -11.36 8.41
N GLU A 67 -9.21 -11.98 9.46
CA GLU A 67 -7.92 -11.57 10.05
C GLU A 67 -6.78 -11.64 9.03
N ILE A 68 -6.67 -12.75 8.30
CA ILE A 68 -5.63 -12.94 7.28
C ILE A 68 -5.80 -11.97 6.13
N PHE A 69 -7.03 -11.72 5.68
CA PHE A 69 -7.31 -10.70 4.66
C PHE A 69 -6.87 -9.31 5.12
N LEU A 70 -7.13 -8.95 6.38
CA LEU A 70 -6.74 -7.65 6.93
C LEU A 70 -5.22 -7.53 7.08
N LYS A 71 -4.52 -8.59 7.52
CA LYS A 71 -3.05 -8.65 7.52
C LYS A 71 -2.48 -8.44 6.12
N LEU A 72 -3.00 -9.15 5.12
CA LEU A 72 -2.60 -9.00 3.71
C LEU A 72 -2.77 -7.58 3.19
N MET A 73 -3.87 -6.93 3.58
CA MET A 73 -4.14 -5.55 3.23
C MET A 73 -3.41 -4.54 4.12
N THR A 74 -2.64 -4.99 5.12
CA THR A 74 -1.98 -4.16 6.15
C THR A 74 -2.97 -3.21 6.85
N MET A 75 -4.18 -3.70 7.07
CA MET A 75 -5.31 -3.00 7.69
C MET A 75 -5.61 -3.53 9.09
N ASP A 76 -4.88 -4.53 9.57
CA ASP A 76 -4.86 -4.98 10.97
C ASP A 76 -4.05 -3.99 11.84
N ASP A 77 -4.09 -4.16 13.16
CA ASP A 77 -3.38 -3.24 14.07
C ASP A 77 -1.86 -3.27 13.88
N GLY A 78 -1.28 -4.45 13.59
CA GLY A 78 0.13 -4.59 13.25
C GLY A 78 0.48 -3.88 11.94
N GLY A 79 -0.32 -4.10 10.90
CA GLY A 79 -0.18 -3.42 9.61
C GLY A 79 -0.31 -1.90 9.71
N LEU A 80 -1.28 -1.38 10.48
CA LEU A 80 -1.42 0.06 10.73
C LEU A 80 -0.22 0.62 11.49
N TRP A 81 0.26 -0.09 12.50
CA TRP A 81 1.45 0.30 13.25
C TRP A 81 2.68 0.35 12.34
N LEU A 82 2.87 -0.64 11.47
CA LEU A 82 3.94 -0.66 10.46
C LEU A 82 3.86 0.54 9.50
N ARG A 83 2.63 0.95 9.16
CA ARG A 83 2.37 2.06 8.22
C ARG A 83 2.49 3.44 8.86
N ARG A 84 2.69 3.58 10.17
CA ARG A 84 2.72 4.90 10.81
C ARG A 84 3.75 5.83 10.14
N LYS A 85 3.37 7.08 9.90
CA LYS A 85 4.25 8.08 9.27
C LYS A 85 5.38 8.41 10.23
N ALA A 86 6.60 8.33 9.72
CA ALA A 86 7.77 8.82 10.40
C ALA A 86 8.14 10.20 9.82
N THR A 87 8.32 11.18 10.69
CA THR A 87 8.69 12.55 10.32
C THR A 87 10.21 12.69 10.41
N LEU A 88 10.82 13.19 9.35
CA LEU A 88 12.24 13.57 9.38
C LEU A 88 12.37 14.92 10.10
N PRO A 89 13.23 15.08 11.13
CA PRO A 89 13.47 16.40 11.70
C PRO A 89 14.08 17.34 10.66
N ASP A 90 13.58 18.59 10.58
CA ASP A 90 14.04 19.57 9.58
C ASP A 90 15.55 19.83 9.66
N ARG A 91 16.12 19.75 10.86
CA ARG A 91 17.57 19.83 11.10
C ARG A 91 18.35 18.76 10.31
N GLU A 92 17.85 17.53 10.24
CA GLU A 92 18.51 16.43 9.53
C GLU A 92 18.40 16.64 8.01
N LEU A 93 17.23 17.08 7.53
CA LEU A 93 17.02 17.40 6.13
C LEU A 93 17.94 18.54 5.65
N LEU A 94 18.03 19.63 6.41
CA LEU A 94 18.88 20.79 6.11
C LEU A 94 20.37 20.54 6.38
N ALA A 95 20.73 19.46 7.07
CA ALA A 95 22.11 19.00 7.16
C ALA A 95 22.54 18.30 5.87
N ALA A 96 21.65 17.50 5.26
CA ALA A 96 21.89 16.84 3.98
C ALA A 96 21.82 17.82 2.79
N ALA A 97 21.02 18.89 2.89
CA ALA A 97 20.84 19.86 1.82
C ALA A 97 21.11 21.31 2.30
N PRO A 98 22.36 21.66 2.64
CA PRO A 98 22.69 22.95 3.24
C PRO A 98 22.43 24.15 2.31
N ALA A 99 22.42 23.93 0.99
CA ALA A 99 22.13 24.96 -0.01
C ALA A 99 20.74 25.60 0.17
N TYR A 100 19.78 24.84 0.68
CA TYR A 100 18.39 25.30 0.86
C TYR A 100 18.15 26.00 2.20
N ARG A 101 19.18 26.21 3.05
CA ARG A 101 18.98 26.82 4.38
C ARG A 101 18.46 28.25 4.35
N GLN A 102 18.88 29.03 3.36
CA GLN A 102 18.45 30.42 3.22
C GLN A 102 17.00 30.46 2.75
N GLU A 103 16.69 29.74 1.67
CA GLU A 103 15.34 29.57 1.15
C GLU A 103 14.36 29.00 2.20
N TRP A 104 14.81 28.08 3.05
CA TRP A 104 14.01 27.53 4.15
C TRP A 104 13.59 28.58 5.19
N LYS A 105 14.41 29.60 5.42
CA LYS A 105 14.09 30.72 6.33
C LYS A 105 13.15 31.71 5.67
N ASP A 106 13.33 31.92 4.38
CA ASP A 106 12.66 32.98 3.62
C ASP A 106 11.30 32.54 3.05
N THR A 107 11.04 31.22 2.93
CA THR A 107 9.77 30.68 2.45
C THR A 107 8.71 30.54 3.55
N ASP A 108 7.48 30.88 3.21
CA ASP A 108 6.28 30.53 4.00
C ASP A 108 5.77 29.12 3.68
N ASP A 109 6.14 28.56 2.52
CA ASP A 109 5.74 27.22 2.08
C ASP A 109 6.87 26.20 2.30
N ARG A 110 7.02 25.78 3.57
CA ARG A 110 8.01 24.78 3.97
C ARG A 110 7.67 23.36 3.52
N GLU A 111 6.40 23.07 3.22
CA GLU A 111 5.98 21.73 2.79
C GLU A 111 6.42 21.47 1.35
N SER A 112 6.16 22.40 0.43
CA SER A 112 6.64 22.28 -0.95
C SER A 112 8.16 22.28 -1.04
N LEU A 113 8.85 23.12 -0.26
CA LEU A 113 10.31 23.15 -0.25
C LEU A 113 10.89 21.83 0.29
N ARG A 114 10.23 21.22 1.27
CA ARG A 114 10.64 19.91 1.82
C ARG A 114 10.56 18.81 0.77
N ASP A 115 9.49 18.77 -0.01
CA ASP A 115 9.33 17.79 -1.09
C ASP A 115 10.39 18.00 -2.18
N LEU A 116 10.66 19.26 -2.56
CA LEU A 116 11.71 19.61 -3.50
C LEU A 116 13.10 19.16 -3.02
N ILE A 117 13.45 19.43 -1.76
CA ILE A 117 14.71 18.97 -1.17
C ILE A 117 14.77 17.44 -1.18
N TRP A 118 13.68 16.77 -0.81
CA TRP A 118 13.65 15.32 -0.78
C TRP A 118 13.87 14.69 -2.16
N GLU A 119 13.30 15.28 -3.21
CA GLU A 119 13.46 14.83 -4.60
C GLU A 119 14.85 15.12 -5.17
N SER A 120 15.49 16.22 -4.75
CA SER A 120 16.84 16.60 -5.21
C SER A 120 17.96 15.77 -4.59
N LEU A 121 17.71 15.13 -3.43
CA LEU A 121 18.71 14.29 -2.77
C LEU A 121 19.01 12.99 -3.54
N PRO A 122 20.27 12.51 -3.54
CA PRO A 122 20.59 11.18 -4.07
C PRO A 122 19.85 10.05 -3.33
N PRO A 123 19.57 8.90 -3.99
CA PRO A 123 18.88 7.77 -3.35
C PRO A 123 19.53 7.29 -2.04
N GLU A 124 20.86 7.20 -2.01
CA GLU A 124 21.63 6.78 -0.83
C GLU A 124 21.40 7.71 0.39
N GLU A 125 21.38 9.02 0.16
CA GLU A 125 21.15 9.98 1.24
C GLU A 125 19.69 9.94 1.72
N ARG A 126 18.72 9.68 0.82
CA ARG A 126 17.31 9.47 1.21
C ARG A 126 17.16 8.23 2.10
N GLU A 127 17.87 7.15 1.80
CA GLU A 127 17.88 5.94 2.63
C GLU A 127 18.46 6.24 4.02
N ARG A 128 19.60 6.92 4.08
CA ARG A 128 20.21 7.35 5.35
C ARG A 128 19.28 8.25 6.17
N LEU A 129 18.59 9.20 5.54
CA LEU A 129 17.63 10.06 6.22
C LEU A 129 16.38 9.29 6.68
N ASN A 130 15.96 8.25 5.96
CA ASN A 130 14.83 7.41 6.39
C ASN A 130 15.08 6.77 7.76
N GLU A 131 16.32 6.36 8.06
CA GLU A 131 16.70 5.81 9.38
C GLU A 131 16.56 6.81 10.52
N LYS A 132 16.69 8.11 10.21
CA LYS A 132 16.59 9.20 11.21
C LYS A 132 15.17 9.70 11.43
N ARG A 133 14.19 9.19 10.68
CA ARG A 133 12.79 9.59 10.85
C ARG A 133 12.30 9.15 12.23
N ARG A 134 11.55 10.02 12.87
CA ARG A 134 11.00 9.80 14.21
C ARG A 134 9.50 9.59 14.13
N PHE A 135 9.00 8.71 14.97
CA PHE A 135 7.57 8.51 15.16
C PHE A 135 7.08 9.43 16.26
N SER A 136 6.01 10.18 16.00
CA SER A 136 5.46 11.15 16.96
C SER A 136 4.61 10.52 18.06
N LEU A 137 4.13 9.30 17.85
CA LEU A 137 3.20 8.61 18.76
C LEU A 137 3.84 7.36 19.34
N SER A 138 3.63 7.13 20.64
CA SER A 138 3.86 5.82 21.26
C SER A 138 2.87 4.78 20.75
N ARG A 139 3.14 3.50 20.99
CA ARG A 139 2.25 2.41 20.57
C ARG A 139 0.87 2.52 21.24
N ASP A 140 0.84 2.72 22.55
CA ASP A 140 -0.41 2.82 23.31
C ASP A 140 -1.27 4.00 22.84
N SER A 141 -0.64 5.17 22.63
CA SER A 141 -1.36 6.36 22.13
C SER A 141 -1.88 6.17 20.71
N PHE A 142 -1.15 5.43 19.87
CA PHE A 142 -1.59 5.12 18.51
C PHE A 142 -2.73 4.10 18.51
N GLU A 143 -2.64 3.05 19.32
CA GLU A 143 -3.65 1.99 19.40
C GLU A 143 -4.99 2.50 19.93
N ALA A 144 -4.97 3.50 20.82
CA ALA A 144 -6.15 4.18 21.33
C ALA A 144 -6.90 5.03 20.28
N LEU A 145 -6.29 5.35 19.14
CA LEU A 145 -6.95 6.13 18.09
C LEU A 145 -8.05 5.33 17.39
N SER A 146 -9.08 6.03 16.92
CA SER A 146 -10.04 5.46 15.98
C SER A 146 -9.35 5.02 14.68
N TYR A 147 -9.90 4.04 13.97
CA TYR A 147 -9.34 3.62 12.67
C TYR A 147 -9.17 4.81 11.71
N SER A 148 -10.16 5.69 11.61
CA SER A 148 -10.11 6.90 10.78
C SER A 148 -8.99 7.87 11.18
N ASP A 149 -8.71 8.00 12.48
CA ASP A 149 -7.63 8.86 12.96
C ASP A 149 -6.26 8.23 12.75
N LYS A 150 -6.13 6.90 12.96
CA LYS A 150 -4.93 6.14 12.58
C LYS A 150 -4.57 6.38 11.12
N LEU A 151 -5.55 6.41 10.22
CA LEU A 151 -5.29 6.67 8.80
C LEU A 151 -4.66 8.05 8.55
N LYS A 152 -4.99 9.11 9.29
CA LYS A 152 -4.38 10.44 9.08
C LYS A 152 -2.86 10.42 9.28
N VAL A 153 -2.41 9.60 10.22
CA VAL A 153 -1.01 9.46 10.64
C VAL A 153 -0.32 8.21 10.06
N CYS A 154 -0.96 7.45 9.17
CA CYS A 154 -0.34 6.30 8.49
C CYS A 154 0.01 6.60 7.04
N LEU A 155 0.89 5.85 6.42
CA LEU A 155 1.03 5.73 4.96
C LEU A 155 -0.16 4.91 4.41
N ARG A 156 -0.39 4.99 3.10
CA ARG A 156 -1.39 4.15 2.44
C ARG A 156 -0.84 2.73 2.21
N PRO A 157 -1.69 1.69 2.11
CA PRO A 157 -1.21 0.32 1.95
C PRO A 157 -0.33 0.11 0.71
N GLU A 158 -0.52 0.91 -0.35
CA GLU A 158 0.26 0.84 -1.59
C GLU A 158 1.58 1.61 -1.57
N HIS A 159 1.86 2.33 -0.47
CA HIS A 159 3.11 3.06 -0.24
C HIS A 159 4.11 2.29 0.62
N ILE A 160 3.72 1.13 1.13
CA ILE A 160 4.60 0.20 1.83
C ILE A 160 4.76 -1.08 1.01
N ARG A 161 5.82 -1.84 1.32
CA ARG A 161 6.14 -3.09 0.63
C ARG A 161 5.06 -4.17 0.84
N GLY A 162 4.39 -4.16 1.99
CA GLY A 162 3.36 -5.13 2.35
C GLY A 162 3.46 -5.54 3.83
N PRO A 163 2.88 -6.69 4.19
CA PRO A 163 2.98 -7.26 5.54
C PRO A 163 4.43 -7.50 5.96
N ASP A 164 4.68 -7.55 7.27
CA ASP A 164 5.97 -7.96 7.83
C ASP A 164 6.15 -9.49 7.81
N LEU A 165 7.32 -9.97 8.23
CA LEU A 165 7.67 -11.39 8.17
C LEU A 165 6.77 -12.28 9.04
N GLU A 166 6.38 -11.77 10.21
CA GLU A 166 5.48 -12.50 11.13
C GLU A 166 4.08 -12.63 10.52
N ALA A 167 3.54 -11.52 9.99
CA ALA A 167 2.27 -11.53 9.28
C ALA A 167 2.32 -12.45 8.05
N TRP A 168 3.40 -12.43 7.27
CA TRP A 168 3.57 -13.35 6.13
C TRP A 168 3.58 -14.82 6.55
N SER A 169 4.24 -15.15 7.66
CA SER A 169 4.24 -16.51 8.20
C SER A 169 2.82 -16.98 8.52
N GLU A 170 2.01 -16.15 9.18
CA GLU A 170 0.61 -16.47 9.49
C GLU A 170 -0.27 -16.58 8.25
N ILE A 171 -0.11 -15.65 7.30
CA ILE A 171 -0.82 -15.65 6.01
C ILE A 171 -0.53 -16.95 5.27
N ASN A 172 0.74 -17.31 5.15
CA ASN A 172 1.18 -18.51 4.44
C ASN A 172 0.70 -19.79 5.10
N ALA A 173 0.74 -19.86 6.44
CA ALA A 173 0.19 -20.99 7.18
C ALA A 173 -1.31 -21.18 6.91
N HIS A 174 -2.09 -20.10 6.88
CA HIS A 174 -3.54 -20.15 6.65
C HIS A 174 -3.92 -20.47 5.20
N LEU A 175 -3.22 -19.88 4.23
CA LEU A 175 -3.49 -20.05 2.79
C LEU A 175 -2.76 -21.26 2.18
N GLY A 176 -1.90 -21.91 2.96
CA GLY A 176 -1.01 -23.00 2.57
C GLY A 176 0.01 -22.59 1.50
N THR A 177 0.43 -21.32 1.47
CA THR A 177 1.34 -20.73 0.47
C THR A 177 2.74 -20.54 1.04
N SER A 178 3.69 -20.10 0.21
CA SER A 178 5.08 -19.78 0.60
C SER A 178 5.52 -18.39 0.14
N ALA A 179 4.57 -17.49 -0.16
CA ALA A 179 4.82 -16.21 -0.77
C ALA A 179 5.50 -15.21 0.19
N GLY A 180 6.46 -14.45 -0.33
CA GLY A 180 7.08 -13.30 0.36
C GLY A 180 6.60 -11.94 -0.15
N SER A 181 5.69 -11.93 -1.13
CA SER A 181 5.14 -10.73 -1.75
C SER A 181 3.69 -10.94 -2.21
N LEU A 182 2.96 -9.84 -2.44
CA LEU A 182 1.58 -9.93 -2.93
C LEU A 182 1.52 -10.55 -4.34
N GLU A 183 2.54 -10.29 -5.16
CA GLU A 183 2.67 -10.79 -6.53
C GLU A 183 2.88 -12.31 -6.53
N GLU A 184 3.77 -12.81 -5.69
CA GLU A 184 3.99 -14.26 -5.48
C GLU A 184 2.73 -14.94 -4.94
N LEU A 185 2.05 -14.30 -3.99
CA LEU A 185 0.81 -14.84 -3.44
C LEU A 185 -0.29 -14.96 -4.51
N VAL A 186 -0.48 -13.92 -5.32
CA VAL A 186 -1.43 -13.93 -6.44
C VAL A 186 -1.07 -15.05 -7.43
N ALA A 187 0.22 -15.24 -7.73
CA ALA A 187 0.68 -16.31 -8.59
C ALA A 187 0.41 -17.71 -8.00
N GLU A 188 0.73 -17.95 -6.73
CA GLU A 188 0.49 -19.23 -6.06
C GLU A 188 -1.00 -19.54 -5.94
N LEU A 189 -1.82 -18.60 -5.45
CA LEU A 189 -3.27 -18.78 -5.33
C LEU A 189 -3.91 -18.97 -6.70
N GLY A 190 -3.43 -18.25 -7.71
CA GLY A 190 -3.88 -18.40 -9.09
C GLY A 190 -3.59 -19.79 -9.65
N ARG A 191 -2.37 -20.30 -9.47
CA ARG A 191 -2.02 -21.67 -9.88
C ARG A 191 -2.87 -22.71 -9.16
N LYS A 192 -3.06 -22.56 -7.84
CA LYS A 192 -3.91 -23.46 -7.05
C LYS A 192 -5.37 -23.47 -7.51
N ARG A 193 -5.92 -22.30 -7.87
CA ARG A 193 -7.33 -22.15 -8.21
C ARG A 193 -7.63 -22.43 -9.69
N PHE A 194 -6.78 -21.96 -10.59
CA PHE A 194 -7.02 -21.95 -12.03
C PHE A 194 -6.03 -22.81 -12.84
N GLY A 195 -5.02 -23.41 -12.19
CA GLY A 195 -3.96 -24.15 -12.86
C GLY A 195 -2.97 -23.29 -13.64
N ARG A 196 -3.08 -21.95 -13.56
CA ARG A 196 -2.26 -20.99 -14.31
C ARG A 196 -2.11 -19.67 -13.56
N LEU A 197 -1.19 -18.82 -14.00
CA LEU A 197 -1.12 -17.45 -13.51
C LEU A 197 -2.41 -16.69 -13.85
N PRO A 198 -3.01 -15.96 -12.89
CA PRO A 198 -4.19 -15.15 -13.15
C PRO A 198 -3.85 -14.07 -14.17
N GLN A 199 -4.68 -13.96 -15.20
CA GLN A 199 -4.66 -12.82 -16.10
C GLN A 199 -5.77 -11.89 -15.67
N VAL A 200 -5.42 -10.64 -15.44
CA VAL A 200 -6.41 -9.63 -15.08
C VAL A 200 -6.46 -8.59 -16.17
N GLY A 201 -7.64 -8.42 -16.77
CA GLY A 201 -7.93 -7.35 -17.70
C GLY A 201 -8.63 -6.22 -16.96
N ASP A 202 -8.12 -5.00 -17.11
CA ASP A 202 -8.80 -3.80 -16.63
C ASP A 202 -9.34 -3.01 -17.82
N SER A 203 -10.58 -3.29 -18.21
CA SER A 203 -11.21 -2.75 -19.42
C SER A 203 -11.48 -1.23 -19.39
N PHE A 204 -11.07 -0.52 -18.33
CA PHE A 204 -11.12 0.94 -18.22
C PHE A 204 -9.96 1.46 -17.36
N CYS A 205 -8.74 1.00 -17.64
CA CYS A 205 -7.57 1.25 -16.78
C CYS A 205 -7.06 2.70 -16.75
N GLY A 206 -7.55 3.57 -17.64
CA GLY A 206 -7.02 4.93 -17.79
C GLY A 206 -5.51 4.90 -18.05
N GLY A 207 -4.70 5.32 -17.08
CA GLY A 207 -3.24 5.40 -17.16
C GLY A 207 -2.43 4.11 -17.07
N GLY A 208 -3.01 2.93 -17.33
CA GLY A 208 -2.26 1.67 -17.41
C GLY A 208 -1.67 1.14 -16.08
N VAL A 209 -2.06 1.72 -14.94
CA VAL A 209 -1.51 1.45 -13.60
C VAL A 209 -1.64 -0.01 -13.16
N PHE A 210 -2.64 -0.70 -13.71
CA PHE A 210 -2.94 -2.07 -13.40
C PHE A 210 -1.73 -3.01 -13.65
N LEU A 211 -0.96 -2.76 -14.71
CA LEU A 211 0.12 -3.64 -15.17
C LEU A 211 1.47 -3.39 -14.49
N SER A 212 1.78 -2.15 -14.10
CA SER A 212 3.14 -1.80 -13.65
C SER A 212 3.49 -2.25 -12.23
N LYS A 213 2.49 -2.57 -11.40
CA LYS A 213 2.71 -2.99 -10.00
C LYS A 213 2.51 -4.47 -9.73
N LEU A 214 1.95 -5.25 -10.66
CA LEU A 214 1.86 -6.71 -10.54
C LEU A 214 2.96 -7.44 -11.32
N GLN A 215 3.61 -6.76 -12.26
CA GLN A 215 4.78 -7.27 -12.96
C GLN A 215 6.04 -6.89 -12.18
N GLY A 216 6.52 -7.78 -11.31
CA GLY A 216 7.94 -7.79 -10.95
C GLY A 216 8.77 -7.80 -12.24
N SER A 217 9.91 -7.12 -12.23
CA SER A 217 10.82 -6.85 -13.36
C SER A 217 11.10 -8.08 -14.27
N ALA A 218 10.15 -8.42 -15.12
CA ALA A 218 10.20 -9.56 -16.01
C ALA A 218 9.67 -9.10 -17.37
N ALA A 219 10.63 -8.89 -18.27
CA ALA A 219 10.54 -8.81 -19.72
C ALA A 219 9.19 -8.34 -20.31
N ARG A 220 9.20 -7.11 -20.86
CA ARG A 220 8.21 -6.65 -21.85
C ARG A 220 8.07 -7.73 -22.94
N PRO A 221 6.88 -8.30 -23.18
CA PRO A 221 6.63 -8.94 -24.45
C PRO A 221 6.40 -7.82 -25.47
N THR A 222 7.37 -7.64 -26.36
CA THR A 222 7.15 -7.03 -27.67
C THR A 222 6.03 -7.80 -28.35
N ARG A 223 4.88 -7.16 -28.56
CA ARG A 223 4.03 -7.44 -29.71
C ARG A 223 3.24 -6.19 -30.04
N ALA A 224 3.74 -5.52 -31.07
CA ALA A 224 2.97 -4.61 -31.91
C ALA A 224 1.84 -5.40 -32.58
N ILE A 225 0.65 -4.83 -32.56
CA ILE A 225 -0.22 -4.69 -33.73
C ILE A 225 -0.79 -3.28 -33.64
#